data_AF-A0A2P9AL58-F1
#
_entry.id   AF-A0A2P9AL58-F1
#
_cell.length_a   1.000
_cell.length_b   1.000
_cell.length_c   1.000
_cell.angle_alpha   90.00
_cell.angle_beta   90.00
_cell.angle_gamma   90.00
#
_symmetry.space_group_name_H-M   'P 1'
#
loop_
_entity.id
_entity.type
_entity.pdbx_description
1 polymer ?
#
loop_
_entity_poly.entity_id
_entity_poly.type
_entity_poly.pdbx_seq_one_letter_code
_entity_poly.pdbx_strand_id
1 'polypeptide(L)' 'MSVQRVGPIEEHAIAAILNRADRGDTVSVKATLNHIRHAAPDLVASNDELVEAIIEAAIALGLSVASDAGE' A
#
# COMPACT_ATOMS: atom_id res chain seq x y z
N MET A 1 -3.15 -5.50 -21.09
CA MET A 1 -2.80 -5.48 -19.66
C MET A 1 -4.05 -5.05 -18.92
N SER A 2 -4.71 -5.99 -18.25
CA SER A 2 -5.90 -5.68 -17.46
C SER A 2 -5.43 -5.35 -16.06
N VAL A 3 -5.48 -4.07 -15.70
CA VAL A 3 -5.34 -3.60 -14.32
C VAL A 3 -6.52 -4.16 -13.52
N GLN A 4 -6.29 -5.20 -12.73
CA GLN A 4 -7.31 -5.73 -11.84
C GLN A 4 -7.33 -4.80 -10.64
N ARG A 5 -8.18 -3.76 -10.73
CA ARG A 5 -8.31 -2.76 -9.66
C ARG A 5 -8.56 -3.48 -8.35
N VAL A 6 -7.66 -3.20 -7.41
CA VAL A 6 -7.79 -3.53 -5.99
C VAL A 6 -9.20 -3.14 -5.56
N GLY A 7 -9.95 -4.09 -5.01
CA GLY A 7 -11.35 -3.90 -4.65
C GLY A 7 -11.51 -3.00 -3.42
N PRO A 8 -12.75 -2.54 -3.14
CA PRO A 8 -13.02 -1.52 -2.11
C PRO A 8 -12.67 -1.94 -0.68
N ILE A 9 -12.55 -3.24 -0.41
CA ILE A 9 -12.12 -3.80 0.89
C ILE A 9 -10.60 -3.64 1.05
N GLU A 10 -9.87 -3.86 -0.03
CA GLU A 10 -8.42 -3.85 -0.04
C GLU A 10 -7.90 -2.40 0.03
N GLU A 11 -8.58 -1.46 -0.64
CA GLU A 11 -8.34 -0.01 -0.48
C GLU A 11 -8.52 0.44 0.99
N HIS A 12 -9.56 -0.05 1.68
CA HIS A 12 -9.79 0.29 3.08
C HIS A 12 -8.71 -0.27 4.02
N ALA A 13 -8.22 -1.49 3.76
CA ALA A 13 -7.16 -2.08 4.56
C ALA A 13 -5.84 -1.30 4.40
N ILE A 14 -5.51 -0.91 3.17
CA ILE A 14 -4.35 -0.07 2.86
C ILE A 14 -4.48 1.28 3.54
N ALA A 15 -5.64 1.94 3.39
CA ALA A 15 -5.90 3.22 4.04
C ALA A 15 -5.80 3.12 5.57
N ALA A 16 -6.33 2.06 6.20
CA ALA A 16 -6.25 1.88 7.64
C ALA A 16 -4.81 1.68 8.15
N ILE A 17 -3.96 0.98 7.38
CA ILE A 17 -2.54 0.81 7.69
C ILE A 17 -1.80 2.14 7.58
N LEU A 18 -2.09 2.92 6.52
CA LEU A 18 -1.45 4.21 6.26
C LEU A 18 -1.92 5.32 7.19
N ASN A 19 -3.19 5.31 7.60
CA ASN A 19 -3.77 6.30 8.52
C ASN A 19 -3.24 6.16 9.96
N ARG A 20 -2.41 5.14 10.22
CA ARG A 20 -1.63 4.99 11.45
C ARG A 20 -0.36 5.83 11.45
N ALA A 21 0.09 6.27 10.27
CA ALA A 21 1.22 7.17 10.10
C ALA A 21 0.76 8.63 10.24
N ASP A 22 1.53 9.44 10.94
CA ASP A 22 1.22 10.87 11.08
C ASP A 22 1.57 11.63 9.79
N ARG A 23 1.02 12.83 9.62
CA ARG A 23 1.16 13.59 8.38
C ARG A 23 2.62 14.02 8.21
N GLY A 24 3.26 13.59 7.12
CA GLY A 24 4.68 13.85 6.85
C GLY A 24 5.62 12.72 7.27
N ASP A 25 5.08 11.63 7.82
CA ASP A 25 5.84 10.41 8.04
C ASP A 25 6.21 9.74 6.70
N THR A 26 7.33 9.03 6.68
CA THR A 26 7.80 8.35 5.47
C THR A 26 7.36 6.91 5.49
N VAL A 27 6.47 6.55 4.57
CA VAL A 27 5.97 5.18 4.45
C VAL A 27 6.90 4.38 3.54
N SER A 28 7.47 3.29 4.06
CA SER A 28 8.17 2.31 3.23
C SER A 28 7.15 1.41 2.51
N VAL A 29 7.19 1.42 1.18
CA VAL A 29 6.34 0.55 0.34
C VAL A 29 6.56 -0.92 0.69
N LYS A 30 7.81 -1.32 0.87
CA LYS A 30 8.20 -2.71 1.17
C LYS A 30 7.66 -3.16 2.52
N ALA A 31 7.77 -2.32 3.55
CA ALA A 31 7.23 -2.63 4.87
C ALA A 31 5.69 -2.72 4.84
N THR A 32 5.04 -1.81 4.12
CA THR A 32 3.58 -1.77 3.99
C THR A 32 3.05 -2.97 3.22
N LEU A 33 3.68 -3.32 2.10
CA LEU A 33 3.35 -4.51 1.30
C LEU A 33 3.48 -5.79 2.13
N ASN A 34 4.57 -5.94 2.89
CA ASN A 34 4.77 -7.10 3.76
C ASN A 34 3.69 -7.16 4.86
N HIS A 35 3.33 -6.02 5.44
CA HIS A 35 2.24 -5.95 6.42
C HIS A 35 0.90 -6.37 5.83
N ILE A 36 0.57 -5.91 4.62
CA ILE A 36 -0.67 -6.26 3.92
C ILE A 36 -0.71 -7.77 3.65
N ARG A 37 0.38 -8.34 3.13
CA ARG A 37 0.49 -9.79 2.87
C ARG A 37 0.35 -10.63 4.14
N HIS A 38 0.85 -10.13 5.26
CA HIS A 38 0.74 -10.82 6.55
C HIS A 38 -0.65 -10.67 7.16
N ALA A 39 -1.29 -9.50 7.05
CA ALA A 39 -2.61 -9.22 7.60
C ALA A 39 -3.75 -9.83 6.77
N ALA A 40 -3.53 -9.98 5.47
CA ALA A 40 -4.49 -10.53 4.52
C ALA A 40 -3.77 -11.45 3.53
N PRO A 41 -3.45 -12.69 3.92
CA PRO A 41 -2.77 -13.65 3.05
C PRO A 41 -3.63 -14.12 1.87
N ASP A 42 -4.96 -14.02 1.98
CA ASP A 42 -5.93 -14.41 0.94
C ASP A 42 -6.09 -13.39 -0.20
N LEU A 43 -5.33 -12.28 -0.15
CA LEU A 43 -5.35 -11.24 -1.17
C LEU A 43 -4.85 -11.79 -2.52
N VAL A 44 -5.73 -11.80 -3.52
CA VAL A 44 -5.42 -12.29 -4.86
C VAL A 44 -4.60 -11.27 -5.66
N ALA A 45 -4.67 -9.99 -5.31
CA ALA A 45 -3.93 -8.92 -5.99
C ALA A 45 -2.42 -9.21 -6.01
N SER A 46 -1.77 -8.89 -7.13
CA SER A 46 -0.33 -9.06 -7.31
C SER A 46 0.46 -8.06 -6.45
N ASN A 47 1.74 -8.33 -6.23
CA ASN A 47 2.58 -7.37 -5.50
C ASN A 47 2.65 -6.00 -6.20
N ASP A 48 2.73 -5.96 -7.53
CA ASP A 48 2.66 -4.71 -8.31
C ASP A 48 1.36 -3.94 -8.07
N GLU A 49 0.22 -4.62 -8.08
CA GLU A 49 -1.10 -4.00 -7.87
C GLU A 49 -1.24 -3.44 -6.45
N LEU A 50 -0.70 -4.16 -5.46
CA LEU A 50 -0.64 -3.68 -4.09
C LEU A 50 0.32 -2.50 -3.94
N VAL A 51 1.47 -2.50 -4.61
CA VAL A 51 2.41 -1.38 -4.61
C VAL A 51 1.77 -0.12 -5.20
N GLU A 52 1.08 -0.24 -6.34
CA GLU A 52 0.40 0.88 -6.97
C GLU A 52 -0.69 1.45 -6.04
N ALA A 53 -1.51 0.59 -5.43
CA ALA A 53 -2.54 1.01 -4.48
C ALA A 53 -1.96 1.65 -3.19
N ILE A 54 -0.82 1.17 -2.69
CA ILE A 54 -0.12 1.81 -1.56
C ILE A 54 0.35 3.21 -1.92
N ILE A 55 0.91 3.40 -3.12
CA ILE A 55 1.38 4.70 -3.60
C ILE A 55 0.20 5.67 -3.76
N GLU A 56 -0.88 5.24 -4.42
CA GLU A 56 -2.08 6.06 -4.61
C GLU A 56 -2.70 6.48 -3.26
N ALA A 57 -2.82 5.55 -2.31
CA ALA A 57 -3.35 5.84 -0.98
C ALA A 57 -2.42 6.77 -0.18
N ALA A 58 -1.10 6.61 -0.27
CA ALA A 58 -0.15 7.49 0.39
C ALA A 58 -0.22 8.93 -0.16
N ILE A 59 -0.33 9.08 -1.48
CA ILE A 59 -0.51 10.38 -2.15
C ILE A 59 -1.82 11.04 -1.68
N ALA A 60 -2.92 10.27 -1.64
CA ALA A 60 -4.22 10.76 -1.19
C ALA A 60 -4.19 11.25 0.27
N LEU A 61 -3.38 10.62 1.12
CA LEU A 61 -3.17 10.99 2.52
C LEU A 61 -2.13 12.10 2.73
N GLY A 62 -1.40 12.49 1.68
CA GLY A 62 -0.31 13.47 1.75
C GLY A 62 0.93 12.95 2.47
N LEU A 63 1.17 11.64 2.41
CA LEU A 63 2.33 10.97 2.97
C LEU A 63 3.45 10.89 1.93
N SER A 64 4.70 10.91 2.40
CA SER A 64 5.86 10.72 1.52
C SER A 64 6.16 9.22 1.41
N VAL A 65 6.28 8.73 0.18
CA VAL A 65 6.59 7.32 -0.08
C VAL A 65 8.10 7.16 -0.23
N ALA A 66 8.71 6.37 0.65
CA ALA A 66 10.05 5.86 0.40
C ALA A 66 9.94 4.62 -0.50
N SER A 67 10.31 4.81 -1.76
CA SER A 67 10.75 3.69 -2.58
C SER A 67 12.06 3.19 -1.98
N ASP A 68 12.01 2.07 -1.27
CA ASP A 68 13.19 1.32 -0.84
C ASP A 68 13.86 0.75 -2.11
N ALA A 69 14.45 1.63 -2.91
CA ALA A 69 15.32 1.30 -4.02
C ALA A 69 16.67 0.91 -3.41
N GLY A 70 16.67 -0.26 -2.79
CA GLY A 70 17.84 -0.85 -2.17
C GLY A 70 17.83 -2.34 -2.42
N GLU A 71 17.89 -2.74 -3.70
CA GLU A 71 18.85 -3.68 -4.29
C GLU A 71 19.08 -3.34 -5.77
#